data_AF-A0A259SQ88-F1
#
_entry.id   AF-A0A259SQ88-F1
#
_cell.length_a   1.000
_cell.length_b   1.000
_cell.length_c   1.000
_cell.angle_alpha   90.00
_cell.angle_beta   90.00
_cell.angle_gamma   90.00
#
_symmetry.space_group_name_H-M   'P 1'
#
loop_
_entity.id
_entity.type
_entity.pdbx_description
1 polymer ?
#
loop_
_entity_poly.entity_id
_entity_poly.type
_entity_poly.pdbx_seq_one_letter_code
_entity_poly.pdbx_strand_id
1 'polypeptide(L)'
;MSYYARALGAKIGPDVDLHTLPPVTGMLDIGAGAAIEPEVDLSGYWIDGDTVRVGGIRIGAGAVVGARSTLAPGTRIGRAAEVAPGSAVFGRVRAGQRWAGSPAVRVGGKSAPLAPERPQAPRRWLWAYAASSMGLGLLPVLSFALGALVLVQGARGAASLAAAIPGLAIWLVPSVLVTGLVFAALVVAATRLLSIGLREGIHPVRGRIAWQAWTTERLLDSARTLLFPLYASLFTPTWLRLLGAKVGKEVEISTVLLIPSMTTIDDGAFLADDTMVASYELGGGWMRLAAARIGKRAFLGNSGMAGAGHKVPKDGLVAVLSVAPDKAKAGSSWLGSPPVRLRRVVNESDLERTYRPRTALRVARGLWELCRIVPVILSCALGLAVLLTLAALATTIGLAWTVVLSGLVLLAAGAVAAAFATAAKWAFVGPIRPGEHPLWSSFVWRTEVADTFTEMMAAPWFANAAAGTPALAVWLRSLGATIGKGVWTDSYWLPEPDLVTLGDGATVNRGCVVQTHLFHDRVMSIDTVTLEAGATLGPHSVILPAATIGSDATVGPASLVMRGESVPVGSRWSGNPIGPWRVVKVRSYQAAE
;
A
#
# COMPACT_ATOMS: atom_id res chain seq x y z
N MET A 1 -17.37 5.10 7.86
CA MET A 1 -16.99 6.01 6.76
C MET A 1 -18.11 6.92 6.28
N SER A 2 -19.34 6.45 6.04
CA SER A 2 -20.42 7.29 5.45
C SER A 2 -20.76 8.57 6.23
N TYR A 3 -20.73 8.54 7.57
CA TYR A 3 -20.95 9.76 8.38
C TYR A 3 -19.79 10.74 8.30
N TYR A 4 -18.56 10.23 8.33
CA TYR A 4 -17.36 11.04 8.12
C TYR A 4 -17.36 11.71 6.73
N ALA A 5 -17.72 10.96 5.68
CA ALA A 5 -17.87 11.50 4.33
C ALA A 5 -18.89 12.66 4.26
N ARG A 6 -20.05 12.52 4.92
CA ARG A 6 -21.05 13.59 5.00
C ARG A 6 -20.53 14.81 5.75
N ALA A 7 -19.74 14.62 6.82
CA ALA A 7 -19.10 15.71 7.55
C ALA A 7 -18.08 16.49 6.69
N LEU A 8 -17.43 15.82 5.74
CA LEU A 8 -16.56 16.46 4.74
C LEU A 8 -17.33 17.13 3.57
N GLY A 9 -18.67 17.12 3.59
CA GLY A 9 -19.51 17.74 2.54
C GLY A 9 -19.97 16.80 1.43
N ALA A 10 -19.64 15.50 1.47
CA ALA A 10 -20.09 14.53 0.47
C ALA A 10 -21.59 14.21 0.60
N LYS A 11 -22.25 13.97 -0.53
CA LYS A 11 -23.64 13.51 -0.59
C LYS A 11 -23.67 11.99 -0.61
N ILE A 12 -24.00 11.36 0.52
CA ILE A 12 -24.03 9.90 0.65
C ILE A 12 -25.46 9.43 0.89
N GLY A 13 -26.01 8.67 -0.06
CA GLY A 13 -27.34 8.08 0.00
C GLY A 13 -27.51 7.05 1.13
N PRO A 14 -28.75 6.57 1.35
CA PRO A 14 -29.02 5.52 2.33
C PRO A 14 -28.39 4.19 1.91
N ASP A 15 -28.03 3.37 2.90
CA ASP A 15 -27.51 2.01 2.73
C ASP A 15 -26.30 1.87 1.78
N VAL A 16 -25.48 2.91 1.71
CA VAL A 16 -24.17 2.85 1.04
C VAL A 16 -23.17 2.07 1.90
N ASP A 17 -22.52 1.10 1.29
CA ASP A 17 -21.42 0.34 1.88
C ASP A 17 -20.10 0.98 1.41
N LEU A 18 -19.52 1.84 2.26
CA LEU A 18 -18.31 2.63 1.94
C LEU A 18 -17.11 2.10 2.74
N HIS A 19 -16.25 1.30 2.11
CA HIS A 19 -15.08 0.68 2.74
C HIS A 19 -13.74 1.34 2.34
N THR A 20 -13.80 2.49 1.67
CA THR A 20 -12.64 3.37 1.39
C THR A 20 -12.81 4.73 2.07
N LEU A 21 -11.73 5.52 2.13
CA LEU A 21 -11.78 6.89 2.63
C LEU A 21 -12.43 7.83 1.59
N PRO A 22 -13.34 8.72 2.02
CA PRO A 22 -13.91 9.75 1.13
C PRO A 22 -12.88 10.85 0.84
N PRO A 23 -13.02 11.60 -0.27
CA PRO A 23 -12.17 12.74 -0.55
C PRO A 23 -12.41 13.87 0.46
N VAL A 24 -11.33 14.56 0.82
CA VAL A 24 -11.38 15.75 1.68
C VAL A 24 -12.04 16.97 0.99
N THR A 25 -12.15 16.95 -0.33
CA THR A 25 -12.78 18.03 -1.11
C THR A 25 -14.30 18.11 -0.95
N GLY A 26 -14.94 17.06 -0.39
CA GLY A 26 -16.39 16.94 -0.33
C GLY A 26 -17.08 16.74 -1.69
N MET A 27 -16.32 16.73 -2.79
CA MET A 27 -16.84 16.63 -4.16
C MET A 27 -17.21 15.19 -4.54
N LEU A 28 -18.04 14.54 -3.72
CA LEU A 28 -18.46 13.16 -3.88
C LEU A 28 -19.98 13.02 -3.71
N ASP A 29 -20.62 12.35 -4.67
CA ASP A 29 -22.04 12.00 -4.64
C ASP A 29 -22.19 10.49 -4.85
N ILE A 30 -22.72 9.78 -3.86
CA ILE A 30 -22.95 8.33 -3.90
C ILE A 30 -24.44 8.06 -3.69
N GLY A 31 -25.08 7.45 -4.69
CA GLY A 31 -26.48 7.06 -4.66
C GLY A 31 -26.77 5.90 -3.71
N ALA A 32 -28.06 5.74 -3.38
CA ALA A 32 -28.53 4.73 -2.44
C ALA A 32 -28.05 3.31 -2.78
N GLY A 33 -27.64 2.55 -1.78
CA GLY A 33 -27.33 1.13 -1.92
C GLY A 33 -26.07 0.80 -2.71
N ALA A 34 -25.27 1.80 -3.12
CA ALA A 34 -24.00 1.59 -3.80
C ALA A 34 -22.95 0.98 -2.87
N ALA A 35 -22.01 0.23 -3.44
CA ALA A 35 -20.94 -0.45 -2.73
C ALA A 35 -19.57 -0.01 -3.27
N ILE A 36 -18.71 0.46 -2.38
CA ILE A 36 -17.35 0.88 -2.68
C ILE A 36 -16.40 0.03 -1.85
N GLU A 37 -15.61 -0.79 -2.54
CA GLU A 37 -14.65 -1.71 -1.95
C GLU A 37 -13.40 -0.99 -1.40
N PRO A 38 -12.54 -1.69 -0.65
CA PRO A 38 -11.30 -1.14 -0.12
C PRO A 38 -10.36 -0.56 -1.18
N GLU A 39 -9.59 0.44 -0.78
CA GLU A 39 -8.52 1.05 -1.60
C GLU A 39 -8.98 1.61 -2.95
N VAL A 40 -10.29 1.87 -3.13
CA VAL A 40 -10.78 2.68 -4.24
C VAL A 40 -10.34 4.13 -4.03
N ASP A 41 -9.66 4.70 -5.03
CA ASP A 41 -9.25 6.09 -5.04
C ASP A 41 -10.41 7.00 -5.46
N LEU A 42 -10.93 7.73 -4.46
CA LEU A 42 -12.01 8.70 -4.58
C LEU A 42 -11.52 10.14 -4.51
N SER A 43 -10.21 10.40 -4.58
CA SER A 43 -9.63 11.72 -4.28
C SER A 43 -10.18 12.84 -5.18
N GLY A 44 -10.55 12.52 -6.43
CA GLY A 44 -11.16 13.49 -7.35
C GLY A 44 -10.19 14.58 -7.85
N TYR A 45 -8.88 14.37 -7.67
CA TYR A 45 -7.85 15.23 -8.24
C TYR A 45 -6.62 14.44 -8.70
N TRP A 46 -5.81 15.02 -9.59
CA TRP A 46 -4.44 14.60 -9.92
C TRP A 46 -3.71 15.72 -10.66
N ILE A 47 -2.40 15.62 -10.78
CA ILE A 47 -1.55 16.61 -11.43
C ILE A 47 -1.03 16.06 -12.75
N ASP A 48 -1.14 16.86 -13.80
CA ASP A 48 -0.74 16.53 -15.16
C ASP A 48 0.08 17.71 -15.72
N GLY A 49 1.40 17.55 -15.73
CA GLY A 49 2.36 18.63 -15.97
C GLY A 49 2.17 19.75 -14.96
N ASP A 50 1.90 20.96 -15.45
CA ASP A 50 1.62 22.16 -14.66
C ASP A 50 0.16 22.30 -14.21
N THR A 51 -0.70 21.34 -14.58
CA THR A 51 -2.15 21.47 -14.42
C THR A 51 -2.67 20.57 -13.31
N VAL A 52 -3.22 21.17 -12.24
CA VAL A 52 -3.99 20.43 -11.22
C VAL A 52 -5.41 20.18 -11.74
N ARG A 53 -5.73 18.92 -12.01
CA ARG A 53 -7.05 18.50 -12.48
C ARG A 53 -7.92 18.16 -11.26
N VAL A 54 -8.99 18.91 -11.03
CA VAL A 54 -9.94 18.69 -9.92
C VAL A 54 -11.34 18.49 -10.47
N GLY A 55 -12.13 17.58 -9.88
CA GLY A 55 -13.49 17.32 -10.34
C GLY A 55 -14.23 16.32 -9.49
N GLY A 56 -15.53 16.57 -9.33
CA GLY A 56 -16.37 15.72 -8.48
C GLY A 56 -16.66 14.35 -9.08
N ILE A 57 -16.88 13.38 -8.21
CA ILE A 57 -17.20 11.99 -8.57
C ILE A 57 -18.67 11.73 -8.25
N ARG A 58 -19.41 11.14 -9.20
CA ARG A 58 -20.81 10.71 -9.00
C ARG A 58 -20.94 9.22 -9.21
N ILE A 59 -21.49 8.52 -8.24
CA ILE A 59 -21.70 7.08 -8.25
C ILE A 59 -23.20 6.80 -8.11
N GLY A 60 -23.80 6.18 -9.10
CA GLY A 60 -25.24 5.93 -9.14
C GLY A 60 -25.71 4.92 -8.10
N ALA A 61 -27.01 4.95 -7.81
CA ALA A 61 -27.64 4.00 -6.90
C ALA A 61 -27.38 2.54 -7.31
N GLY A 62 -27.05 1.69 -6.33
CA GLY A 62 -26.75 0.28 -6.52
C GLY A 62 -25.50 -0.03 -7.35
N ALA A 63 -24.68 0.97 -7.70
CA ALA A 63 -23.43 0.73 -8.41
C ALA A 63 -22.38 0.07 -7.50
N VAL A 64 -21.48 -0.70 -8.10
CA VAL A 64 -20.36 -1.37 -7.42
C VAL A 64 -19.05 -0.87 -8.01
N VAL A 65 -18.12 -0.47 -7.15
CA VAL A 65 -16.75 -0.12 -7.53
C VAL A 65 -15.79 -1.04 -6.80
N GLY A 66 -15.12 -1.89 -7.57
CA GLY A 66 -14.22 -2.93 -7.08
C GLY A 66 -12.92 -2.38 -6.53
N ALA A 67 -12.27 -3.16 -5.66
CA ALA A 67 -11.09 -2.76 -4.91
C ALA A 67 -9.96 -2.24 -5.80
N ARG A 68 -9.15 -1.30 -5.29
CA ARG A 68 -8.02 -0.69 -6.01
C ARG A 68 -8.37 -0.04 -7.35
N SER A 69 -9.63 0.32 -7.57
CA SER A 69 -10.03 1.09 -8.74
C SER A 69 -9.76 2.58 -8.55
N THR A 70 -9.38 3.27 -9.61
CA THR A 70 -9.16 4.73 -9.61
C THR A 70 -10.28 5.44 -10.36
N LEU A 71 -10.95 6.39 -9.72
CA LEU A 71 -11.98 7.22 -10.36
C LEU A 71 -11.41 8.62 -10.67
N ALA A 72 -11.19 8.90 -11.96
CA ALA A 72 -10.63 10.18 -12.39
C ALA A 72 -11.58 11.36 -12.09
N PRO A 73 -11.07 12.60 -12.00
CA PRO A 73 -11.91 13.79 -11.83
C PRO A 73 -13.06 13.88 -12.83
N GLY A 74 -14.28 14.14 -12.33
CA GLY A 74 -15.48 14.27 -13.18
C GLY A 74 -16.15 12.94 -13.54
N THR A 75 -15.68 11.81 -13.00
CA THR A 75 -16.25 10.49 -13.26
C THR A 75 -17.72 10.37 -12.85
N ARG A 76 -18.51 9.70 -13.70
CA ARG A 76 -19.94 9.42 -13.49
C ARG A 76 -20.24 7.95 -13.72
N ILE A 77 -20.51 7.23 -12.64
CA ILE A 77 -20.92 5.83 -12.68
C ILE A 77 -22.45 5.75 -12.67
N GLY A 78 -23.03 5.10 -13.67
CA GLY A 78 -24.48 4.92 -13.79
C GLY A 78 -25.06 4.01 -12.71
N ARG A 79 -26.39 4.04 -12.54
CA ARG A 79 -27.10 3.16 -11.59
C ARG A 79 -26.85 1.68 -11.93
N ALA A 80 -26.67 0.85 -10.91
CA ALA A 80 -26.42 -0.59 -11.04
C ALA A 80 -25.29 -0.94 -12.03
N ALA A 81 -24.34 -0.03 -12.23
CA ALA A 81 -23.13 -0.32 -13.00
C ALA A 81 -22.09 -0.97 -12.10
N GLU A 82 -21.20 -1.75 -12.71
CA GLU A 82 -20.14 -2.46 -12.01
C GLU A 82 -18.80 -2.11 -12.64
N VAL A 83 -17.86 -1.69 -11.80
CA VAL A 83 -16.47 -1.46 -12.15
C VAL A 83 -15.64 -2.55 -11.47
N ALA A 84 -14.97 -3.39 -12.25
CA ALA A 84 -14.16 -4.48 -11.72
C ALA A 84 -12.92 -3.97 -10.97
N PRO A 85 -12.33 -4.76 -10.06
CA PRO A 85 -11.13 -4.38 -9.32
C PRO A 85 -9.95 -3.96 -10.21
N GLY A 86 -9.13 -3.03 -9.73
CA GLY A 86 -7.95 -2.52 -10.45
C GLY A 86 -8.27 -1.75 -11.73
N SER A 87 -9.46 -1.17 -11.84
CA SER A 87 -9.87 -0.42 -13.05
C SER A 87 -9.65 1.08 -12.92
N ALA A 88 -9.33 1.77 -14.01
CA ALA A 88 -9.24 3.24 -14.07
C ALA A 88 -10.39 3.82 -14.89
N VAL A 89 -11.33 4.50 -14.23
CA VAL A 89 -12.49 5.08 -14.91
C VAL A 89 -12.22 6.52 -15.30
N PHE A 90 -12.33 6.80 -16.59
CA PHE A 90 -12.28 8.14 -17.15
C PHE A 90 -13.65 8.49 -17.75
N GLY A 91 -14.38 9.40 -17.12
CA GLY A 91 -15.67 9.88 -17.63
C GLY A 91 -16.86 9.02 -17.21
N ARG A 92 -17.68 8.56 -18.18
CA ARG A 92 -19.03 8.01 -17.89
C ARG A 92 -19.12 6.51 -18.10
N VAL A 93 -19.49 5.79 -17.05
CA VAL A 93 -19.97 4.40 -17.10
C VAL A 93 -21.49 4.40 -17.21
N ARG A 94 -22.07 3.74 -18.22
CA ARG A 94 -23.53 3.69 -18.39
C ARG A 94 -24.17 2.73 -17.37
N ALA A 95 -25.43 3.00 -17.04
CA ALA A 95 -26.20 2.20 -16.08
C ALA A 95 -26.30 0.72 -16.50
N GLY A 96 -26.24 -0.20 -15.52
CA GLY A 96 -26.37 -1.64 -15.72
C GLY A 96 -25.21 -2.33 -16.45
N GLN A 97 -24.15 -1.58 -16.79
CA GLN A 97 -23.01 -2.12 -17.53
C GLN A 97 -21.89 -2.55 -16.60
N ARG A 98 -21.13 -3.56 -17.06
CA ARG A 98 -19.88 -4.00 -16.45
C ARG A 98 -18.68 -3.46 -17.21
N TRP A 99 -17.78 -2.81 -16.48
CA TRP A 99 -16.56 -2.20 -17.01
C TRP A 99 -15.36 -2.73 -16.24
N ALA A 100 -14.27 -2.98 -16.95
CA ALA A 100 -12.98 -3.38 -16.39
C ALA A 100 -11.88 -2.82 -17.27
N GLY A 101 -10.67 -2.62 -16.75
CA GLY A 101 -9.61 -2.02 -17.56
C GLY A 101 -8.91 -0.87 -16.88
N SER A 102 -7.65 -0.66 -17.24
CA SER A 102 -7.07 0.67 -17.25
C SER A 102 -6.67 1.01 -18.68
N PRO A 103 -7.26 2.05 -19.30
CA PRO A 103 -8.55 2.65 -18.96
C PRO A 103 -9.70 1.62 -18.95
N ALA A 104 -10.72 1.87 -18.14
CA ALA A 104 -11.87 0.99 -18.03
C ALA A 104 -12.67 0.99 -19.33
N VAL A 105 -12.95 -0.20 -19.86
CA VAL A 105 -13.77 -0.43 -21.04
C VAL A 105 -14.90 -1.38 -20.71
N ARG A 106 -15.97 -1.36 -21.53
CA ARG A 106 -17.07 -2.31 -21.39
C ARG A 106 -16.57 -3.71 -21.77
N VAL A 107 -16.63 -4.65 -20.84
CA VAL A 107 -16.15 -6.04 -21.03
C VAL A 107 -17.25 -7.07 -21.34
N GLY A 108 -18.49 -6.60 -21.56
CA GLY A 108 -19.65 -7.45 -21.87
C GLY A 108 -20.43 -7.89 -20.63
N GLY A 109 -21.65 -8.41 -20.83
CA GLY A 109 -22.58 -8.76 -19.76
C GLY A 109 -23.37 -7.59 -19.17
N LYS A 110 -24.45 -7.90 -18.44
CA LYS A 110 -25.10 -6.98 -17.49
C LYS A 110 -24.41 -7.15 -16.14
N SER A 111 -24.34 -6.09 -15.34
CA SER A 111 -23.95 -6.27 -13.93
C SER A 111 -24.88 -7.31 -13.28
N ALA A 112 -24.30 -8.26 -12.56
CA ALA A 112 -25.03 -9.32 -11.88
C ALA A 112 -24.94 -9.06 -10.38
N PRO A 113 -26.07 -8.90 -9.67
CA PRO A 113 -26.02 -8.71 -8.23
C PRO A 113 -25.54 -10.00 -7.56
N LEU A 114 -24.82 -9.88 -6.44
CA LEU A 114 -24.36 -11.02 -5.64
C LEU A 114 -25.53 -11.91 -5.20
N ALA A 115 -26.69 -11.31 -4.92
CA ALA A 115 -27.92 -12.04 -4.63
C ALA A 115 -29.15 -11.25 -5.15
N PRO A 116 -30.30 -11.91 -5.37
CA PRO A 116 -31.48 -11.27 -5.99
C PRO A 116 -32.10 -10.14 -5.16
N GLU A 117 -32.09 -10.30 -3.84
CA GLU A 117 -32.70 -9.36 -2.90
C GLU A 117 -31.65 -8.78 -1.95
N ARG A 118 -31.88 -7.57 -1.45
CA ARG A 118 -31.04 -6.95 -0.43
C ARG A 118 -31.26 -7.64 0.91
N PRO A 119 -30.21 -7.90 1.73
CA PRO A 119 -30.41 -8.53 3.02
C PRO A 119 -31.03 -7.56 4.02
N GLN A 120 -31.59 -8.11 5.10
CA GLN A 120 -31.89 -7.33 6.28
C GLN A 120 -30.64 -6.63 6.80
N ALA A 121 -30.76 -5.35 7.16
CA ALA A 121 -29.63 -4.50 7.50
C ALA A 121 -29.74 -3.92 8.92
N PRO A 122 -29.71 -4.76 9.98
CA PRO A 122 -30.00 -4.32 11.33
C PRO A 122 -28.93 -3.35 11.85
N ARG A 123 -29.39 -2.26 12.50
CA ARG A 123 -28.54 -1.14 12.93
C ARG A 123 -27.49 -1.53 13.97
N ARG A 124 -27.69 -2.62 14.73
CA ARG A 124 -26.72 -3.13 15.72
C ARG A 124 -25.33 -3.37 15.14
N TRP A 125 -25.24 -3.80 13.87
CA TRP A 125 -23.93 -4.03 13.25
C TRP A 125 -23.19 -2.73 12.94
N LEU A 126 -23.89 -1.62 12.71
CA LEU A 126 -23.22 -0.32 12.56
C LEU A 126 -22.45 0.05 13.83
N TRP A 127 -23.04 -0.23 15.00
CA TRP A 127 -22.35 -0.05 16.29
C TRP A 127 -21.19 -1.02 16.46
N ALA A 128 -21.30 -2.27 15.98
CA ALA A 128 -20.18 -3.22 15.98
C ALA A 128 -19.02 -2.73 15.10
N TYR A 129 -19.28 -2.23 13.89
CA TYR A 129 -18.25 -1.63 13.02
C TYR A 129 -17.61 -0.39 13.67
N ALA A 130 -18.41 0.48 14.29
CA ALA A 130 -17.90 1.66 15.00
C ALA A 130 -17.03 1.28 16.21
N ALA A 131 -17.53 0.37 17.05
CA ALA A 131 -16.80 -0.14 18.21
C ALA A 131 -15.52 -0.87 17.80
N SER A 132 -15.53 -1.65 16.71
CA SER A 132 -14.30 -2.26 16.17
C SER A 132 -13.32 -1.22 15.66
N SER A 133 -13.78 -0.17 14.99
CA SER A 133 -12.89 0.92 14.54
C SER A 133 -12.18 1.58 15.72
N MET A 134 -12.92 1.85 16.80
CA MET A 134 -12.36 2.41 18.04
C MET A 134 -11.43 1.41 18.75
N GLY A 135 -11.87 0.15 18.89
CA GLY A 135 -11.12 -0.90 19.55
C GLY A 135 -9.79 -1.22 18.85
N LEU A 136 -9.80 -1.27 17.52
CA LEU A 136 -8.57 -1.44 16.72
C LEU A 136 -7.60 -0.28 16.94
N GLY A 137 -8.09 0.96 17.01
CA GLY A 137 -7.28 2.13 17.32
C GLY A 137 -6.69 2.13 18.76
N LEU A 138 -7.33 1.42 19.69
CA LEU A 138 -6.84 1.28 21.07
C LEU A 138 -5.79 0.18 21.23
N LEU A 139 -5.65 -0.76 20.29
CA LEU A 139 -4.68 -1.86 20.42
C LEU A 139 -3.23 -1.34 20.48
N PRO A 140 -2.77 -0.45 19.59
CA PRO A 140 -1.43 0.13 19.71
C PRO A 140 -1.28 0.91 21.02
N VAL A 141 -2.30 1.67 21.43
CA VAL A 141 -2.28 2.47 22.67
C VAL A 141 -2.06 1.57 23.88
N LEU A 142 -2.76 0.44 23.98
CA LEU A 142 -2.57 -0.55 25.04
C LEU A 142 -1.15 -1.11 25.04
N SER A 143 -0.62 -1.47 23.87
CA SER A 143 0.75 -1.97 23.74
C SER A 143 1.79 -0.94 24.19
N PHE A 144 1.65 0.31 23.76
CA PHE A 144 2.52 1.41 24.17
C PHE A 144 2.38 1.73 25.66
N ALA A 145 1.18 1.64 26.23
CA ALA A 145 0.97 1.83 27.66
C ALA A 145 1.72 0.75 28.48
N LEU A 146 1.66 -0.52 28.06
CA LEU A 146 2.37 -1.61 28.72
C LEU A 146 3.90 -1.48 28.55
N GLY A 147 4.37 -1.05 27.38
CA GLY A 147 5.77 -0.67 27.19
C GLY A 147 6.18 0.49 28.10
N ALA A 148 5.35 1.52 28.21
CA ALA A 148 5.61 2.67 29.07
C ALA A 148 5.76 2.27 30.55
N LEU A 149 5.01 1.28 31.04
CA LEU A 149 5.19 0.74 32.40
C LEU A 149 6.60 0.14 32.61
N VAL A 150 7.18 -0.45 31.57
CA VAL A 150 8.56 -0.95 31.57
C VAL A 150 9.54 0.22 31.49
N LEU A 151 9.28 1.20 30.62
CA LEU A 151 10.13 2.38 30.45
C LEU A 151 10.26 3.21 31.75
N VAL A 152 9.14 3.41 32.46
CA VAL A 152 9.09 4.20 33.70
C VAL A 152 9.95 3.60 34.81
N GLN A 153 10.28 2.30 34.75
CA GLN A 153 11.25 1.70 35.68
C GLN A 153 12.62 2.39 35.62
N GLY A 154 13.03 2.85 34.44
CA GLY A 154 14.27 3.60 34.25
C GLY A 154 14.25 5.01 34.85
N ALA A 155 13.07 5.58 35.11
CA ALA A 155 12.94 6.89 35.74
C ALA A 155 12.79 6.82 37.28
N ARG A 156 12.71 5.62 37.86
CA ARG A 156 12.52 5.47 39.31
C ARG A 156 13.70 6.06 40.08
N GLY A 157 13.39 6.89 41.08
CA GLY A 157 14.40 7.53 41.93
C GLY A 157 15.08 8.75 41.29
N ALA A 158 14.72 9.14 40.07
CA ALA A 158 15.24 10.36 39.45
C ALA A 158 14.62 11.62 40.08
N ALA A 159 15.46 12.55 40.53
CA ALA A 159 15.03 13.80 41.14
C ALA A 159 14.52 14.85 40.12
N SER A 160 14.79 14.66 38.83
CA SER A 160 14.38 15.56 37.75
C SER A 160 14.26 14.80 36.42
N LEU A 161 13.61 15.42 35.43
CA LEU A 161 13.49 14.86 34.08
C LEU A 161 14.87 14.59 33.46
N ALA A 162 15.81 15.52 33.63
CA ALA A 162 17.17 15.38 33.14
C ALA A 162 17.90 14.19 33.80
N ALA A 163 17.70 13.99 35.11
CA ALA A 163 18.27 12.86 35.84
C ALA A 163 17.67 11.50 35.42
N ALA A 164 16.45 11.49 34.87
CA ALA A 164 15.79 10.28 34.38
C ALA A 164 16.30 9.81 33.01
N ILE A 165 16.91 10.68 32.20
CA ILE A 165 17.30 10.38 30.81
C ILE A 165 18.19 9.14 30.68
N PRO A 166 19.28 8.96 31.47
CA PRO A 166 20.14 7.78 31.32
C PRO A 166 19.40 6.47 31.61
N GLY A 167 18.56 6.47 32.64
CA GLY A 167 17.76 5.30 33.00
C GLY A 167 16.68 5.01 31.95
N LEU A 168 15.98 6.04 31.45
CA LEU A 168 15.03 5.89 30.34
C LEU A 168 15.70 5.32 29.08
N ALA A 169 16.94 5.75 28.76
CA ALA A 169 17.68 5.23 27.61
C ALA A 169 17.99 3.73 27.74
N ILE A 170 18.39 3.26 28.92
CA ILE A 170 18.64 1.84 29.20
C ILE A 170 17.36 1.02 29.07
N TRP A 171 16.25 1.54 29.63
CA TRP A 171 14.96 0.84 29.66
C TRP A 171 14.15 0.99 28.36
N LEU A 172 14.62 1.80 27.40
CA LEU A 172 13.96 1.97 26.11
C LEU A 172 13.89 0.65 25.32
N VAL A 173 15.02 -0.06 25.20
CA VAL A 173 15.08 -1.32 24.44
C VAL A 173 14.08 -2.36 24.97
N PRO A 174 14.07 -2.73 26.27
CA PRO A 174 13.08 -3.67 26.77
C PRO A 174 11.64 -3.15 26.64
N SER A 175 11.40 -1.85 26.80
CA SER A 175 10.08 -1.24 26.56
C SER A 175 9.60 -1.42 25.12
N VAL A 176 10.47 -1.19 24.13
CA VAL A 176 10.15 -1.38 22.70
C VAL A 176 9.86 -2.84 22.40
N LEU A 177 10.66 -3.78 22.92
CA LEU A 177 10.44 -5.21 22.75
C LEU A 177 9.09 -5.64 23.34
N VAL A 178 8.77 -5.20 24.56
CA VAL A 178 7.47 -5.50 25.20
C VAL A 178 6.32 -4.90 24.39
N THR A 179 6.43 -3.65 23.94
CA THR A 179 5.42 -2.99 23.10
C THR A 179 5.14 -3.80 21.83
N GLY A 180 6.20 -4.17 21.10
CA GLY A 180 6.08 -4.94 19.86
C GLY A 180 5.51 -6.34 20.08
N LEU A 181 5.99 -7.06 21.10
CA LEU A 181 5.51 -8.41 21.43
C LEU A 181 4.05 -8.42 21.85
N VAL A 182 3.64 -7.47 22.70
CA VAL A 182 2.24 -7.32 23.11
C VAL A 182 1.37 -6.99 21.91
N PHE A 183 1.77 -6.05 21.05
CA PHE A 183 0.99 -5.71 19.87
C PHE A 183 0.86 -6.90 18.91
N ALA A 184 1.96 -7.62 18.64
CA ALA A 184 1.93 -8.81 17.81
C ALA A 184 1.02 -9.91 18.40
N ALA A 185 1.07 -10.14 19.72
CA ALA A 185 0.20 -11.08 20.40
C ALA A 185 -1.28 -10.68 20.33
N LEU A 186 -1.60 -9.39 20.51
CA LEU A 186 -2.95 -8.85 20.36
C LEU A 186 -3.47 -9.04 18.93
N VAL A 187 -2.65 -8.77 17.91
CA VAL A 187 -3.00 -8.98 16.50
C VAL A 187 -3.29 -10.45 16.24
N VAL A 188 -2.43 -11.37 16.70
CA VAL A 188 -2.64 -12.82 16.56
C VAL A 188 -3.93 -13.26 17.27
N ALA A 189 -4.10 -12.89 18.53
CA ALA A 189 -5.28 -13.26 19.32
C ALA A 189 -6.57 -12.75 18.66
N ALA A 190 -6.63 -11.45 18.31
CA ALA A 190 -7.79 -10.86 17.67
C ALA A 190 -8.09 -11.50 16.31
N THR A 191 -7.08 -11.71 15.47
CA THR A 191 -7.25 -12.37 14.16
C THR A 191 -7.78 -13.80 14.32
N ARG A 192 -7.23 -14.57 15.26
CA ARG A 192 -7.69 -15.94 15.53
C ARG A 192 -9.11 -15.98 16.06
N LEU A 193 -9.47 -15.09 16.99
CA LEU A 193 -10.84 -14.98 17.49
C LEU A 193 -11.82 -14.58 16.38
N LEU A 194 -11.44 -13.60 15.54
CA LEU A 194 -12.24 -13.17 14.39
C LEU A 194 -12.40 -14.28 13.34
N SER A 195 -11.45 -15.21 13.24
CA SER A 195 -11.55 -16.36 12.33
C SER A 195 -12.57 -17.43 12.77
N ILE A 196 -12.99 -17.44 14.04
CA ILE A 196 -13.90 -18.47 14.57
C ILE A 196 -15.27 -18.35 13.90
N GLY A 197 -15.61 -19.38 13.10
CA GLY A 197 -16.86 -19.44 12.36
C GLY A 197 -16.93 -18.53 11.14
N LEU A 198 -15.79 -17.99 10.68
CA LEU A 198 -15.69 -17.35 9.37
C LEU A 198 -15.85 -18.41 8.27
N ARG A 199 -16.75 -18.19 7.32
CA ARG A 199 -17.09 -19.17 6.28
C ARG A 199 -17.16 -18.51 4.91
N GLU A 200 -16.79 -19.25 3.88
CA GLU A 200 -17.02 -18.87 2.50
C GLU A 200 -18.53 -18.71 2.22
N GLY A 201 -18.87 -17.89 1.23
CA GLY A 201 -20.23 -17.65 0.80
C GLY A 201 -20.58 -16.17 0.70
N ILE A 202 -21.86 -15.91 0.52
CA ILE A 202 -22.44 -14.56 0.38
C ILE A 202 -23.15 -14.23 1.69
N HIS A 203 -22.67 -13.18 2.38
CA HIS A 203 -23.09 -12.82 3.73
C HIS A 203 -23.60 -11.39 3.78
N PRO A 204 -24.60 -11.04 4.60
CA PRO A 204 -25.02 -9.65 4.75
C PRO A 204 -23.87 -8.78 5.27
N VAL A 205 -23.63 -7.61 4.65
CA VAL A 205 -22.60 -6.66 5.12
C VAL A 205 -22.86 -6.27 6.58
N ARG A 206 -24.13 -6.05 6.93
CA ARG A 206 -24.57 -5.89 8.32
C ARG A 206 -24.84 -7.25 8.96
N GLY A 207 -23.77 -8.05 9.09
CA GLY A 207 -23.80 -9.39 9.63
C GLY A 207 -22.46 -9.78 10.28
N ARG A 208 -22.47 -10.83 11.10
CA ARG A 208 -21.30 -11.28 11.88
C ARG A 208 -20.11 -11.61 11.01
N ILE A 209 -20.32 -12.41 9.97
CA ILE A 209 -19.25 -12.92 9.11
C ILE A 209 -18.61 -11.78 8.30
N ALA A 210 -19.41 -10.86 7.77
CA ALA A 210 -18.89 -9.69 7.07
C ALA A 210 -18.12 -8.75 7.99
N TRP A 211 -18.64 -8.52 9.21
CA TRP A 211 -17.94 -7.73 10.23
C TRP A 211 -16.61 -8.37 10.65
N GLN A 212 -16.55 -9.70 10.79
CA GLN A 212 -15.31 -10.43 11.08
C GLN A 212 -14.27 -10.26 9.97
N ALA A 213 -14.68 -10.44 8.71
CA ALA A 213 -13.79 -10.27 7.55
C ALA A 213 -13.26 -8.84 7.45
N TRP A 214 -14.13 -7.84 7.53
CA TRP A 214 -13.75 -6.43 7.50
C TRP A 214 -12.81 -6.05 8.65
N THR A 215 -13.13 -6.48 9.88
CA THR A 215 -12.30 -6.17 11.06
C THR A 215 -10.93 -6.81 10.94
N THR A 216 -10.87 -8.05 10.41
CA THR A 216 -9.60 -8.76 10.17
C THR A 216 -8.74 -8.00 9.16
N GLU A 217 -9.31 -7.59 8.02
CA GLU A 217 -8.55 -6.86 6.99
C GLU A 217 -8.03 -5.51 7.52
N ARG A 218 -8.84 -4.76 8.28
CA ARG A 218 -8.40 -3.49 8.89
C ARG A 218 -7.32 -3.69 9.97
N LEU A 219 -7.43 -4.74 10.78
CA LEU A 219 -6.41 -5.09 11.76
C LEU A 219 -5.08 -5.44 11.09
N LEU A 220 -5.11 -6.23 10.02
CA LEU A 220 -3.90 -6.67 9.32
C LEU A 220 -3.25 -5.55 8.50
N ASP A 221 -4.04 -4.62 7.97
CA ASP A 221 -3.51 -3.41 7.34
C ASP A 221 -2.74 -2.54 8.36
N SER A 222 -3.30 -2.33 9.56
CA SER A 222 -2.57 -1.65 10.64
C SER A 222 -1.32 -2.41 11.11
N ALA A 223 -1.40 -3.74 11.20
CA ALA A 223 -0.26 -4.58 11.58
C ALA A 223 0.87 -4.51 10.54
N ARG A 224 0.54 -4.45 9.24
CA ARG A 224 1.52 -4.27 8.17
C ARG A 224 2.34 -2.99 8.33
N THR A 225 1.71 -1.90 8.78
CA THR A 225 2.41 -0.63 9.04
C THR A 225 3.20 -0.65 10.35
N LEU A 226 2.60 -1.10 11.47
CA LEU A 226 3.25 -0.99 12.79
C LEU A 226 4.25 -2.11 13.10
N LEU A 227 4.12 -3.26 12.42
CA LEU A 227 5.00 -4.41 12.55
C LEU A 227 5.73 -4.69 11.24
N PHE A 228 5.99 -3.67 10.41
CA PHE A 228 6.67 -3.80 9.12
C PHE A 228 7.94 -4.67 9.17
N PRO A 229 8.80 -4.63 10.21
CA PRO A 229 9.97 -5.52 10.29
C PRO A 229 9.66 -7.02 10.28
N LEU A 230 8.43 -7.42 10.65
CA LEU A 230 7.96 -8.82 10.53
C LEU A 230 7.54 -9.17 9.10
N TYR A 231 7.19 -8.16 8.29
CA TYR A 231 6.92 -8.29 6.86
C TYR A 231 8.23 -8.18 6.06
N ALA A 232 8.21 -8.68 4.82
CA ALA A 232 9.39 -8.78 3.98
C ALA A 232 10.59 -9.45 4.64
N SER A 233 10.38 -10.38 5.59
CA SER A 233 11.43 -11.05 6.36
C SER A 233 11.34 -12.57 6.25
N LEU A 234 12.40 -13.28 6.64
CA LEU A 234 12.35 -14.74 6.79
C LEU A 234 11.28 -15.20 7.79
N PHE A 235 10.82 -14.32 8.68
CA PHE A 235 9.78 -14.61 9.65
C PHE A 235 8.36 -14.47 9.08
N THR A 236 8.16 -13.74 7.98
CA THR A 236 6.83 -13.47 7.40
C THR A 236 5.99 -14.73 7.16
N PRO A 237 6.52 -15.84 6.60
CA PRO A 237 5.75 -17.08 6.46
C PRO A 237 5.26 -17.65 7.80
N THR A 238 6.07 -17.57 8.85
CA THR A 238 5.70 -18.03 10.20
C THR A 238 4.65 -17.10 10.81
N TRP A 239 4.83 -15.78 10.67
CA TRP A 239 3.85 -14.78 11.07
C TRP A 239 2.46 -15.05 10.46
N LEU A 240 2.39 -15.27 9.15
CA LEU A 240 1.11 -15.57 8.50
C LEU A 240 0.50 -16.92 8.93
N ARG A 241 1.32 -17.94 9.23
CA ARG A 241 0.84 -19.19 9.83
C ARG A 241 0.25 -18.96 11.23
N LEU A 242 0.88 -18.11 12.05
CA LEU A 242 0.36 -17.73 13.37
C LEU A 242 -0.98 -17.00 13.26
N LEU A 243 -1.19 -16.18 12.23
CA LEU A 243 -2.47 -15.52 11.95
C LEU A 243 -3.56 -16.45 11.41
N GLY A 244 -3.17 -17.57 10.79
CA GLY A 244 -4.10 -18.63 10.35
C GLY A 244 -4.12 -18.94 8.88
N ALA A 245 -3.19 -18.38 8.09
CA ALA A 245 -2.98 -18.79 6.72
C ALA A 245 -2.28 -20.15 6.63
N LYS A 246 -2.56 -20.88 5.54
CA LYS A 246 -1.84 -22.11 5.20
C LYS A 246 -0.67 -21.73 4.30
N VAL A 247 0.56 -21.71 4.85
CA VAL A 247 1.76 -21.31 4.12
C VAL A 247 2.74 -22.48 4.01
N GLY A 248 3.12 -22.83 2.79
CA GLY A 248 4.07 -23.89 2.44
C GLY A 248 5.52 -23.58 2.81
N LYS A 249 6.44 -24.42 2.35
CA LYS A 249 7.89 -24.31 2.60
C LYS A 249 8.57 -23.42 1.55
N GLU A 250 9.66 -22.75 1.95
CA GLU A 250 10.50 -21.92 1.05
C GLU A 250 9.70 -20.83 0.30
N VAL A 251 8.63 -20.36 0.92
CA VAL A 251 7.78 -19.28 0.42
C VAL A 251 8.42 -17.95 0.79
N GLU A 252 8.51 -17.03 -0.17
CA GLU A 252 8.94 -15.64 0.07
C GLU A 252 7.70 -14.74 -0.03
N ILE A 253 7.53 -13.87 0.96
CA ILE A 253 6.40 -12.97 1.06
C ILE A 253 6.95 -11.63 1.51
N SER A 254 6.73 -10.60 0.69
CA SER A 254 7.04 -9.25 1.08
C SER A 254 5.93 -8.67 1.96
N THR A 255 5.08 -7.82 1.40
CA THR A 255 3.89 -7.28 2.07
C THR A 255 2.61 -7.80 1.40
N VAL A 256 1.66 -8.26 2.22
CA VAL A 256 0.40 -8.83 1.72
C VAL A 256 -0.77 -8.46 2.63
N LEU A 257 -1.87 -8.01 2.03
CA LEU A 257 -3.17 -7.85 2.67
C LEU A 257 -4.04 -9.06 2.33
N LEU A 258 -4.54 -9.76 3.37
CA LEU A 258 -5.31 -10.99 3.17
C LEU A 258 -6.31 -11.29 4.29
N ILE A 259 -7.20 -12.26 4.05
CA ILE A 259 -7.95 -12.95 5.09
C ILE A 259 -7.23 -14.29 5.39
N PRO A 260 -6.53 -14.42 6.55
CA PRO A 260 -5.66 -15.57 6.82
C PRO A 260 -6.34 -16.93 6.70
N SER A 261 -7.48 -17.12 7.36
CA SER A 261 -8.19 -18.41 7.34
C SER A 261 -8.73 -18.81 5.95
N MET A 262 -8.75 -17.89 4.99
CA MET A 262 -9.19 -18.09 3.61
C MET A 262 -8.01 -18.14 2.62
N THR A 263 -6.77 -18.11 3.10
CA THR A 263 -5.59 -17.99 2.23
C THR A 263 -4.70 -19.22 2.31
N THR A 264 -4.40 -19.79 1.14
CA THR A 264 -3.42 -20.89 0.99
C THR A 264 -2.32 -20.45 0.04
N ILE A 265 -1.07 -20.57 0.49
CA ILE A 265 0.14 -20.27 -0.28
C ILE A 265 0.99 -21.54 -0.30
N ASP A 266 1.11 -22.17 -1.48
CA ASP A 266 1.85 -23.42 -1.65
C ASP A 266 3.37 -23.21 -1.68
N ASP A 267 4.13 -24.31 -1.61
CA ASP A 267 5.60 -24.30 -1.54
C ASP A 267 6.27 -23.47 -2.65
N GLY A 268 7.32 -22.74 -2.27
CA GLY A 268 8.16 -22.00 -3.22
C GLY A 268 7.50 -20.79 -3.88
N ALA A 269 6.24 -20.47 -3.55
CA ALA A 269 5.56 -19.29 -4.06
C ALA A 269 6.28 -17.99 -3.65
N PHE A 270 6.10 -16.95 -4.45
CA PHE A 270 6.65 -15.62 -4.24
C PHE A 270 5.52 -14.59 -4.32
N LEU A 271 5.28 -13.87 -3.22
CA LEU A 271 4.35 -12.75 -3.17
C LEU A 271 5.19 -11.48 -2.95
N ALA A 272 5.13 -10.57 -3.91
CA ALA A 272 5.88 -9.34 -3.89
C ALA A 272 5.17 -8.28 -3.02
N ASP A 273 5.58 -7.02 -3.13
CA ASP A 273 5.05 -5.94 -2.29
C ASP A 273 3.61 -5.58 -2.60
N ASP A 274 2.90 -5.15 -1.56
CA ASP A 274 1.54 -4.63 -1.64
C ASP A 274 0.57 -5.60 -2.33
N THR A 275 0.74 -6.91 -2.17
CA THR A 275 -0.18 -7.89 -2.80
C THR A 275 -1.50 -8.02 -2.03
N MET A 276 -2.61 -8.25 -2.73
CA MET A 276 -3.92 -8.46 -2.12
C MET A 276 -4.47 -9.85 -2.44
N VAL A 277 -4.73 -10.66 -1.41
CA VAL A 277 -5.10 -12.08 -1.57
C VAL A 277 -6.34 -12.40 -0.74
N ALA A 278 -7.36 -13.02 -1.36
CA ALA A 278 -8.60 -13.42 -0.69
C ALA A 278 -9.36 -12.27 0.01
N SER A 279 -9.18 -11.01 -0.42
CA SER A 279 -10.05 -9.90 0.02
C SER A 279 -11.48 -10.10 -0.48
N TYR A 280 -12.43 -9.41 0.15
CA TYR A 280 -13.87 -9.58 -0.06
C TYR A 280 -14.41 -8.69 -1.16
N GLU A 281 -15.53 -9.12 -1.75
CA GLU A 281 -16.26 -8.32 -2.74
C GLU A 281 -17.58 -7.83 -2.15
N LEU A 282 -18.03 -6.64 -2.55
CA LEU A 282 -19.25 -6.01 -2.07
C LEU A 282 -20.27 -5.83 -3.19
N GLY A 283 -21.56 -5.96 -2.86
CA GLY A 283 -22.62 -5.67 -3.80
C GLY A 283 -24.01 -5.79 -3.19
N GLY A 284 -24.83 -4.75 -3.34
CA GLY A 284 -26.25 -4.79 -2.94
C GLY A 284 -26.48 -5.11 -1.45
N GLY A 285 -25.60 -4.68 -0.54
CA GLY A 285 -25.68 -5.01 0.89
C GLY A 285 -25.15 -6.39 1.26
N TRP A 286 -24.60 -7.13 0.31
CA TRP A 286 -23.92 -8.41 0.51
C TRP A 286 -22.41 -8.28 0.39
N MET A 287 -21.71 -9.17 1.09
CA MET A 287 -20.27 -9.37 1.03
C MET A 287 -20.01 -10.82 0.59
N ARG A 288 -19.25 -11.01 -0.49
CA ARG A 288 -18.80 -12.33 -0.94
C ARG A 288 -17.42 -12.63 -0.38
N LEU A 289 -17.30 -13.77 0.31
CA LEU A 289 -16.06 -14.33 0.81
C LEU A 289 -15.77 -15.66 0.12
N ALA A 290 -14.54 -15.88 -0.32
CA ALA A 290 -14.10 -17.17 -0.84
C ALA A 290 -12.58 -17.31 -0.67
N ALA A 291 -12.09 -18.54 -0.47
CA ALA A 291 -10.66 -18.76 -0.37
C ALA A 291 -9.93 -18.44 -1.68
N ALA A 292 -8.70 -17.96 -1.53
CA ALA A 292 -7.75 -17.84 -2.62
C ALA A 292 -6.56 -18.79 -2.41
N ARG A 293 -6.01 -19.28 -3.51
CA ARG A 293 -4.83 -20.16 -3.50
C ARG A 293 -3.75 -19.65 -4.43
N ILE A 294 -2.56 -19.48 -3.88
CA ILE A 294 -1.33 -19.21 -4.64
C ILE A 294 -0.60 -20.54 -4.82
N GLY A 295 -0.49 -20.99 -6.07
CA GLY A 295 0.05 -22.30 -6.41
C GLY A 295 1.55 -22.46 -6.18
N LYS A 296 2.03 -23.70 -6.26
CA LYS A 296 3.46 -24.02 -6.07
C LYS A 296 4.34 -23.24 -7.05
N ARG A 297 5.35 -22.53 -6.55
CA ARG A 297 6.23 -21.62 -7.32
C ARG A 297 5.48 -20.58 -8.17
N ALA A 298 4.25 -20.25 -7.79
CA ALA A 298 3.56 -19.15 -8.43
C ALA A 298 4.17 -17.81 -7.97
N PHE A 299 4.09 -16.82 -8.85
CA PHE A 299 4.58 -15.47 -8.62
C PHE A 299 3.42 -14.48 -8.70
N LEU A 300 3.22 -13.70 -7.64
CA LEU A 300 2.30 -12.56 -7.61
C LEU A 300 3.14 -11.30 -7.45
N GLY A 301 3.22 -10.50 -8.52
CA GLY A 301 4.04 -9.28 -8.59
C GLY A 301 3.50 -8.12 -7.76
N ASN A 302 4.27 -7.03 -7.73
CA ASN A 302 3.97 -5.85 -6.90
C ASN A 302 2.56 -5.31 -7.20
N SER A 303 1.80 -5.00 -6.14
CA SER A 303 0.40 -4.57 -6.23
C SER A 303 -0.54 -5.55 -6.96
N GLY A 304 -0.11 -6.80 -7.16
CA GLY A 304 -0.90 -7.85 -7.80
C GLY A 304 -2.02 -8.38 -6.90
N MET A 305 -3.14 -8.77 -7.52
CA MET A 305 -4.34 -9.20 -6.80
C MET A 305 -4.76 -10.62 -7.16
N ALA A 306 -5.07 -11.42 -6.14
CA ALA A 306 -5.80 -12.69 -6.26
C ALA A 306 -7.06 -12.63 -5.40
N GLY A 307 -8.16 -12.14 -5.97
CA GLY A 307 -9.42 -11.87 -5.25
C GLY A 307 -10.12 -13.14 -4.75
N ALA A 308 -11.26 -12.97 -4.07
CA ALA A 308 -12.08 -14.06 -3.57
C ALA A 308 -12.36 -15.14 -4.64
N GLY A 309 -11.97 -16.39 -4.34
CA GLY A 309 -12.18 -17.54 -5.23
C GLY A 309 -11.12 -17.74 -6.32
N HIS A 310 -10.15 -16.81 -6.46
CA HIS A 310 -9.11 -16.93 -7.47
C HIS A 310 -8.05 -17.97 -7.10
N LYS A 311 -7.48 -18.61 -8.13
CA LYS A 311 -6.36 -19.54 -8.00
C LYS A 311 -5.25 -19.15 -8.96
N VAL A 312 -4.11 -18.73 -8.43
CA VAL A 312 -2.90 -18.59 -9.25
C VAL A 312 -2.31 -19.99 -9.42
N PRO A 313 -2.22 -20.53 -10.65
CA PRO A 313 -1.84 -21.91 -10.85
C PRO A 313 -0.35 -22.14 -10.56
N LYS A 314 0.06 -23.42 -10.43
CA LYS A 314 1.46 -23.81 -10.30
C LYS A 314 2.30 -23.20 -11.43
N ASP A 315 3.48 -22.67 -11.09
CA ASP A 315 4.38 -21.97 -12.03
C ASP A 315 3.71 -20.79 -12.76
N GLY A 316 2.56 -20.32 -12.25
CA GLY A 316 1.82 -19.19 -12.80
C GLY A 316 2.41 -17.86 -12.36
N LEU A 317 2.32 -16.84 -13.21
CA LEU A 317 2.77 -15.49 -12.90
C LEU A 317 1.61 -14.51 -13.09
N VAL A 318 1.36 -13.67 -12.11
CA VAL A 318 0.53 -12.47 -12.21
C VAL A 318 1.47 -11.29 -12.03
N ALA A 319 1.58 -10.46 -13.07
CA ALA A 319 2.55 -9.38 -13.13
C ALA A 319 2.16 -8.20 -12.22
N VAL A 320 3.02 -7.17 -12.22
CA VAL A 320 2.81 -5.93 -11.47
C VAL A 320 1.46 -5.29 -11.81
N LEU A 321 0.78 -4.72 -10.82
CA LEU A 321 -0.49 -4.01 -10.97
C LEU A 321 -1.62 -4.86 -11.62
N SER A 322 -1.51 -6.19 -11.61
CA SER A 322 -2.38 -7.08 -12.38
C SER A 322 -3.35 -7.89 -11.50
N VAL A 323 -4.48 -8.31 -12.08
CA VAL A 323 -5.46 -9.17 -11.42
C VAL A 323 -5.32 -10.60 -11.91
N ALA A 324 -5.33 -11.58 -11.02
CA ALA A 324 -5.33 -12.99 -11.39
C ALA A 324 -6.62 -13.34 -12.18
N PRO A 325 -6.56 -14.15 -13.24
CA PRO A 325 -7.76 -14.59 -13.95
C PRO A 325 -8.55 -15.65 -13.17
N ASP A 326 -9.87 -15.71 -13.40
CA ASP A 326 -10.75 -16.74 -12.80
C ASP A 326 -10.28 -18.17 -13.09
N LYS A 327 -9.76 -18.39 -14.30
CA LYS A 327 -9.28 -19.70 -14.77
C LYS A 327 -7.95 -19.53 -15.50
N ALA A 328 -6.91 -20.21 -15.01
CA ALA A 328 -5.60 -20.24 -15.64
C ALA A 328 -5.00 -21.65 -15.63
N LYS A 329 -4.10 -21.90 -16.59
CA LYS A 329 -3.34 -23.15 -16.70
C LYS A 329 -1.99 -23.01 -15.99
N ALA A 330 -1.41 -24.11 -15.53
CA ALA A 330 -0.06 -24.11 -14.98
C ALA A 330 0.95 -23.52 -15.99
N GLY A 331 1.96 -22.79 -15.49
CA GLY A 331 2.98 -22.14 -16.32
C GLY A 331 2.50 -20.91 -17.11
N SER A 332 1.26 -20.45 -16.93
CA SER A 332 0.75 -19.27 -17.63
C SER A 332 1.10 -17.96 -16.91
N SER A 333 1.45 -16.94 -17.68
CA SER A 333 1.76 -15.59 -17.19
C SER A 333 0.66 -14.61 -17.60
N TRP A 334 0.28 -13.69 -16.71
CA TRP A 334 -0.84 -12.77 -16.89
C TRP A 334 -0.45 -11.35 -16.50
N LEU A 335 -0.97 -10.38 -17.24
CA LEU A 335 -0.72 -8.95 -17.08
C LEU A 335 -2.01 -8.16 -17.24
N GLY A 336 -2.15 -7.08 -16.47
CA GLY A 336 -3.24 -6.15 -16.58
C GLY A 336 -4.48 -6.51 -15.77
N SER A 337 -5.42 -5.58 -15.77
CA SER A 337 -6.81 -5.79 -15.35
C SER A 337 -7.68 -5.16 -16.44
N PRO A 338 -8.46 -5.93 -17.22
CA PRO A 338 -8.60 -7.38 -17.17
C PRO A 338 -7.32 -8.12 -17.60
N PRO A 339 -7.11 -9.36 -17.10
CA PRO A 339 -5.87 -10.10 -17.35
C PRO A 339 -5.71 -10.56 -18.80
N VAL A 340 -4.57 -10.25 -19.38
CA VAL A 340 -4.11 -10.68 -20.70
C VAL A 340 -2.91 -11.63 -20.53
N ARG A 341 -2.86 -12.70 -21.33
CA ARG A 341 -1.79 -13.69 -21.23
C ARG A 341 -0.49 -13.15 -21.84
N LEU A 342 0.58 -13.19 -21.06
CA LEU A 342 1.95 -12.93 -21.53
C LEU A 342 2.59 -14.21 -22.06
N ARG A 343 3.38 -14.08 -23.14
CA ARG A 343 4.31 -15.12 -23.57
C ARG A 343 5.57 -15.00 -22.71
N ARG A 344 5.86 -16.05 -21.95
CA ARG A 344 7.09 -16.17 -21.16
C ARG A 344 8.07 -17.09 -21.89
N VAL A 345 9.31 -16.65 -22.04
CA VAL A 345 10.46 -17.54 -22.27
C VAL A 345 11.00 -17.86 -20.88
N VAL A 346 10.95 -19.12 -20.48
CA VAL A 346 11.53 -19.56 -19.21
C VAL A 346 13.03 -19.70 -19.46
N ASN A 347 13.85 -18.86 -18.83
CA ASN A 347 15.30 -19.07 -18.86
C ASN A 347 15.63 -20.19 -17.87
N GLU A 348 16.15 -21.31 -18.39
CA GLU A 348 16.50 -22.50 -17.59
C GLU A 348 17.82 -22.34 -16.81
N SER A 349 18.55 -21.25 -17.01
CA SER A 349 19.80 -20.96 -16.29
C SER A 349 19.51 -20.42 -14.89
N ASP A 350 20.01 -21.10 -13.86
CA ASP A 350 20.00 -20.78 -12.41
C ASP A 350 18.83 -21.30 -11.52
N LEU A 351 18.21 -22.41 -11.88
CA LEU A 351 17.32 -23.15 -10.96
C LEU A 351 18.06 -23.77 -9.75
N GLU A 352 19.33 -24.15 -9.87
CA GLU A 352 20.06 -24.84 -8.79
C GLU A 352 20.63 -23.89 -7.70
N ARG A 353 20.89 -22.62 -8.01
CA ARG A 353 21.51 -21.66 -7.06
C ARG A 353 20.51 -20.84 -6.25
N THR A 354 19.24 -20.88 -6.61
CA THR A 354 18.28 -19.83 -6.22
C THR A 354 17.20 -20.32 -5.24
N TYR A 355 16.90 -21.62 -5.23
CA TYR A 355 15.83 -22.18 -4.40
C TYR A 355 16.30 -22.81 -3.09
N ARG A 356 17.59 -23.17 -2.97
CA ARG A 356 18.15 -23.83 -1.77
C ARG A 356 19.46 -23.16 -1.31
N PRO A 357 19.38 -22.03 -0.58
CA PRO A 357 20.58 -21.37 -0.06
C PRO A 357 21.28 -22.26 0.97
N ARG A 358 22.61 -22.20 0.99
CA ARG A 358 23.46 -22.83 2.02
C ARG A 358 23.08 -22.28 3.40
N THR A 359 23.19 -23.09 4.45
CA THR A 359 22.86 -22.69 5.84
C THR A 359 23.62 -21.44 6.28
N ALA A 360 24.88 -21.26 5.85
CA ALA A 360 25.65 -20.05 6.14
C ALA A 360 25.00 -18.76 5.60
N LEU A 361 24.39 -18.81 4.40
CA LEU A 361 23.66 -17.66 3.84
C LEU A 361 22.35 -17.39 4.60
N ARG A 362 21.70 -18.44 5.12
CA ARG A 362 20.52 -18.31 6.01
C ARG A 362 20.88 -17.60 7.32
N VAL A 363 22.01 -17.98 7.92
CA VAL A 363 22.52 -17.31 9.12
C VAL A 363 22.91 -15.86 8.81
N ALA A 364 23.63 -15.62 7.72
CA ALA A 364 24.05 -14.26 7.33
C ALA A 364 22.84 -13.34 7.06
N ARG A 365 21.85 -13.81 6.30
CA ARG A 365 20.57 -13.07 6.11
C ARG A 365 19.88 -12.83 7.44
N GLY A 366 19.79 -13.85 8.29
CA GLY A 366 19.19 -13.72 9.63
C GLY A 366 19.87 -12.66 10.49
N LEU A 367 21.21 -12.58 10.47
CA LEU A 367 21.96 -11.54 11.19
C LEU A 367 21.65 -10.13 10.67
N TRP A 368 21.56 -9.95 9.36
CA TRP A 368 21.11 -8.67 8.77
C TRP A 368 19.66 -8.36 9.13
N GLU A 369 18.76 -9.35 9.09
CA GLU A 369 17.36 -9.14 9.46
C GLU A 369 17.19 -8.75 10.93
N LEU A 370 18.07 -9.20 11.84
CA LEU A 370 18.07 -8.72 13.22
C LEU A 370 18.33 -7.21 13.31
N CYS A 371 19.07 -6.62 12.38
CA CYS A 371 19.29 -5.17 12.35
C CYS A 371 17.99 -4.38 12.06
N ARG A 372 16.93 -5.01 11.56
CA ARG A 372 15.63 -4.35 11.33
C ARG A 372 14.95 -3.87 12.61
N ILE A 373 15.37 -4.35 13.80
CA ILE A 373 14.88 -3.82 15.08
C ILE A 373 15.43 -2.43 15.40
N VAL A 374 16.60 -2.07 14.84
CA VAL A 374 17.29 -0.80 15.10
C VAL A 374 16.41 0.40 14.75
N PRO A 375 15.84 0.52 13.53
CA PRO A 375 14.98 1.66 13.20
C PRO A 375 13.70 1.71 14.03
N VAL A 376 13.20 0.58 14.54
CA VAL A 376 12.07 0.56 15.48
C VAL A 376 12.46 1.21 16.81
N ILE A 377 13.60 0.79 17.37
CA ILE A 377 14.13 1.36 18.62
C ILE A 377 14.39 2.86 18.45
N LEU A 378 14.99 3.27 17.32
CA LEU A 378 15.26 4.68 17.03
C LEU A 378 13.98 5.49 16.83
N SER A 379 12.95 4.93 16.19
CA SER A 379 11.63 5.57 16.05
C SER A 379 10.97 5.80 17.41
N CYS A 380 11.03 4.81 18.31
CA CYS A 380 10.56 4.99 19.69
C CYS A 380 11.43 5.94 20.52
N ALA A 381 12.77 5.93 20.31
CA ALA A 381 13.69 6.87 20.93
C ALA A 381 13.36 8.32 20.52
N LEU A 382 13.07 8.53 19.24
CA LEU A 382 12.68 9.82 18.69
C LEU A 382 11.34 10.28 19.29
N GLY A 383 10.36 9.39 19.37
CA GLY A 383 9.09 9.69 20.06
C GLY A 383 9.28 10.06 21.53
N LEU A 384 10.14 9.34 22.26
CA LEU A 384 10.49 9.68 23.63
C LEU A 384 11.19 11.06 23.70
N ALA A 385 12.14 11.33 22.80
CA ALA A 385 12.84 12.62 22.75
C ALA A 385 11.87 13.78 22.49
N VAL A 386 10.88 13.60 21.60
CA VAL A 386 9.80 14.58 21.38
C VAL A 386 9.00 14.81 22.65
N LEU A 387 8.57 13.75 23.34
CA LEU A 387 7.82 13.86 24.59
C LEU A 387 8.61 14.59 25.68
N LEU A 388 9.89 14.24 25.86
CA LEU A 388 10.77 14.90 26.84
C LEU A 388 11.00 16.37 26.49
N THR A 389 11.16 16.70 25.21
CA THR A 389 11.33 18.08 24.74
C THR A 389 10.08 18.91 25.00
N LEU A 390 8.90 18.39 24.67
CA LEU A 390 7.63 19.08 24.92
C LEU A 390 7.37 19.24 26.42
N ALA A 391 7.70 18.23 27.23
CA ALA A 391 7.61 18.32 28.69
C ALA A 391 8.55 19.43 29.23
N ALA A 392 9.78 19.49 28.74
CA ALA A 392 10.74 20.54 29.13
C ALA A 392 10.27 21.94 28.71
N LEU A 393 9.70 22.11 27.51
CA LEU A 393 9.11 23.39 27.11
C LEU A 393 7.93 23.76 28.02
N ALA A 394 7.05 22.80 28.32
CA ALA A 394 5.88 23.05 29.16
C ALA A 394 6.25 23.50 30.58
N THR A 395 7.34 22.97 31.15
CA THR A 395 7.81 23.36 32.48
C THR A 395 8.62 24.66 32.49
N THR A 396 9.28 25.02 31.39
CA THR A 396 10.18 26.19 31.32
C THR A 396 9.48 27.47 30.86
N ILE A 397 8.63 27.38 29.83
CA ILE A 397 8.00 28.54 29.18
C ILE A 397 6.46 28.45 29.18
N GLY A 398 5.90 27.40 29.78
CA GLY A 398 4.47 27.21 29.96
C GLY A 398 3.78 26.53 28.77
N LEU A 399 2.61 25.95 29.05
CA LEU A 399 1.86 25.11 28.10
C LEU A 399 1.48 25.83 26.80
N ALA A 400 1.09 27.11 26.88
CA ALA A 400 0.66 27.87 25.69
C ALA A 400 1.78 27.98 24.64
N TRP A 401 2.99 28.37 25.07
CA TRP A 401 4.14 28.44 24.19
C TRP A 401 4.59 27.06 23.70
N THR A 402 4.49 26.03 24.52
CA THR A 402 4.75 24.64 24.07
C THR A 402 3.83 24.22 22.93
N VAL A 403 2.54 24.55 23.00
CA VAL A 403 1.60 24.26 21.91
C VAL A 403 2.01 24.99 20.63
N VAL A 404 2.36 26.28 20.71
CA VAL A 404 2.84 27.06 19.56
C VAL A 404 4.12 26.47 18.96
N LEU A 405 5.08 26.05 19.78
CA LEU A 405 6.37 25.52 19.34
C LEU A 405 6.34 24.03 18.97
N SER A 406 5.26 23.31 19.28
CA SER A 406 5.14 21.87 19.04
C SER A 406 5.33 21.48 17.58
N GLY A 407 4.82 22.31 16.65
CA GLY A 407 5.02 22.12 15.22
C GLY A 407 6.50 22.14 14.82
N LEU A 408 7.29 23.04 15.42
CA LEU A 408 8.75 23.10 15.16
C LEU A 408 9.47 21.88 15.73
N VAL A 409 9.05 21.39 16.91
CA VAL A 409 9.59 20.15 17.49
C VAL A 409 9.29 18.95 16.58
N LEU A 410 8.08 18.85 16.05
CA LEU A 410 7.68 17.77 15.14
C LEU A 410 8.41 17.86 13.79
N LEU A 411 8.58 19.06 13.23
CA LEU A 411 9.37 19.28 12.02
C LEU A 411 10.83 18.87 12.22
N ALA A 412 11.43 19.23 13.36
CA ALA A 412 12.79 18.81 13.71
C ALA A 412 12.89 17.29 13.86
N ALA A 413 11.90 16.64 14.49
CA ALA A 413 11.86 15.18 14.59
C ALA A 413 11.76 14.51 13.21
N GLY A 414 10.92 15.04 12.31
CA GLY A 414 10.84 14.58 10.92
C GLY A 414 12.18 14.69 10.19
N ALA A 415 12.87 15.83 10.33
CA ALA A 415 14.20 16.02 9.76
C ALA A 415 15.23 15.01 10.30
N VAL A 416 15.20 14.72 11.61
CA VAL A 416 16.05 13.69 12.24
C VAL A 416 15.75 12.30 11.70
N ALA A 417 14.47 11.94 11.55
CA ALA A 417 14.06 10.65 10.99
C ALA A 417 14.52 10.48 9.52
N ALA A 418 14.34 11.52 8.71
CA ALA A 418 14.82 11.58 7.33
C ALA A 418 16.35 11.45 7.24
N ALA A 419 17.07 12.10 8.15
CA ALA A 419 18.53 12.00 8.25
C ALA A 419 18.99 10.58 8.63
N PHE A 420 18.29 9.90 9.54
CA PHE A 420 18.60 8.50 9.88
C PHE A 420 18.41 7.55 8.70
N ALA A 421 17.33 7.69 7.94
CA ALA A 421 17.13 6.89 6.71
C ALA A 421 18.22 7.17 5.67
N THR A 422 18.60 8.45 5.51
CA THR A 422 19.71 8.84 4.61
C THR A 422 21.03 8.23 5.06
N ALA A 423 21.34 8.32 6.35
CA ALA A 423 22.55 7.75 6.91
C ALA A 423 22.59 6.23 6.74
N ALA A 424 21.48 5.53 6.99
CA ALA A 424 21.36 4.08 6.80
C ALA A 424 21.60 3.68 5.34
N LYS A 425 21.01 4.40 4.37
CA LYS A 425 21.25 4.15 2.94
C LYS A 425 22.74 4.21 2.59
N TRP A 426 23.44 5.27 3.01
CA TRP A 426 24.86 5.45 2.66
C TRP A 426 25.80 4.55 3.47
N ALA A 427 25.50 4.29 4.74
CA ALA A 427 26.33 3.46 5.60
C ALA A 427 26.22 1.96 5.27
N PHE A 428 25.00 1.48 4.99
CA PHE A 428 24.78 0.05 4.74
C PHE A 428 24.88 -0.31 3.27
N VAL A 429 24.33 0.50 2.35
CA VAL A 429 24.23 0.13 0.93
C VAL A 429 25.34 0.77 0.11
N GLY A 430 25.51 2.09 0.26
CA GLY A 430 26.36 2.91 -0.59
C GLY A 430 25.69 3.28 -1.93
N PRO A 431 26.46 3.68 -2.95
CA PRO A 431 25.91 3.99 -4.26
C PRO A 431 25.38 2.72 -4.97
N ILE A 432 24.18 2.81 -5.53
CA ILE A 432 23.54 1.70 -6.24
C ILE A 432 23.76 1.85 -7.76
N ARG A 433 24.01 0.74 -8.46
CA ARG A 433 24.24 0.71 -9.91
C ARG A 433 23.35 -0.36 -10.57
N PRO A 434 23.01 -0.23 -11.87
CA PRO A 434 22.28 -1.26 -12.60
C PRO A 434 23.01 -2.60 -12.56
N GLY A 435 22.26 -3.71 -12.53
CA GLY A 435 22.82 -5.04 -12.46
C GLY A 435 21.83 -6.11 -12.01
N GLU A 436 22.32 -7.34 -11.87
CA GLU A 436 21.54 -8.48 -11.40
C GLU A 436 22.09 -9.01 -10.07
N HIS A 437 21.19 -9.20 -9.11
CA HIS A 437 21.51 -9.66 -7.77
C HIS A 437 20.59 -10.83 -7.40
N PRO A 438 21.11 -12.00 -7.03
CA PRO A 438 20.26 -13.07 -6.52
C PRO A 438 19.65 -12.65 -5.17
N LEU A 439 18.45 -13.14 -4.86
CA LEU A 439 17.75 -12.86 -3.59
C LEU A 439 18.61 -13.15 -2.35
N TRP A 440 19.46 -14.18 -2.44
CA TRP A 440 20.39 -14.58 -1.38
C TRP A 440 21.74 -13.86 -1.49
N SER A 441 21.72 -12.55 -1.73
CA SER A 441 22.92 -11.70 -1.76
C SER A 441 22.90 -10.65 -0.65
N SER A 442 24.09 -10.32 -0.15
CA SER A 442 24.29 -9.25 0.85
C SER A 442 23.77 -7.90 0.34
N PHE A 443 23.75 -7.66 -0.97
CA PHE A 443 23.16 -6.45 -1.54
C PHE A 443 21.67 -6.33 -1.20
N VAL A 444 20.88 -7.39 -1.43
CA VAL A 444 19.44 -7.42 -1.14
C VAL A 444 19.18 -7.25 0.35
N TRP A 445 19.94 -7.93 1.22
CA TRP A 445 19.69 -7.83 2.66
C TRP A 445 20.04 -6.46 3.24
N ARG A 446 21.11 -5.82 2.74
CA ARG A 446 21.49 -4.46 3.15
C ARG A 446 20.45 -3.43 2.70
N THR A 447 19.94 -3.57 1.47
CA THR A 447 18.90 -2.69 0.93
C THR A 447 17.58 -2.85 1.69
N GLU A 448 17.16 -4.07 2.00
CA GLU A 448 15.97 -4.33 2.83
C GLU A 448 16.09 -3.75 4.25
N VAL A 449 17.28 -3.79 4.87
CA VAL A 449 17.50 -3.16 6.18
C VAL A 449 17.44 -1.64 6.07
N ALA A 450 18.04 -1.05 5.03
CA ALA A 450 17.94 0.38 4.77
C ALA A 450 16.48 0.80 4.50
N ASP A 451 15.71 -0.01 3.76
CA ASP A 451 14.29 0.22 3.53
C ASP A 451 13.47 0.20 4.82
N THR A 452 13.85 -0.65 5.79
CA THR A 452 13.21 -0.63 7.12
C THR A 452 13.42 0.71 7.85
N PHE A 453 14.54 1.43 7.63
CA PHE A 453 14.70 2.79 8.15
C PHE A 453 13.78 3.78 7.44
N THR A 454 13.61 3.63 6.12
CA THR A 454 12.62 4.41 5.37
C THR A 454 11.23 4.19 5.94
N GLU A 455 10.79 2.94 6.07
CA GLU A 455 9.42 2.60 6.46
C GLU A 455 9.12 2.86 7.95
N MET A 456 10.08 2.66 8.86
CA MET A 456 9.85 2.83 10.31
C MET A 456 10.22 4.21 10.85
N MET A 457 11.02 4.98 10.11
CA MET A 457 11.43 6.32 10.51
C MET A 457 10.96 7.37 9.50
N ALA A 458 11.53 7.40 8.30
CA ALA A 458 11.28 8.51 7.40
C ALA A 458 9.81 8.59 6.96
N ALA A 459 9.17 7.49 6.59
CA ALA A 459 7.78 7.46 6.12
C ALA A 459 6.79 8.05 7.14
N PRO A 460 6.67 7.52 8.38
CA PRO A 460 5.71 8.02 9.36
C PRO A 460 6.05 9.40 9.93
N TRP A 461 7.33 9.73 10.11
CA TRP A 461 7.74 11.00 10.74
C TRP A 461 7.95 12.16 9.77
N PHE A 462 8.16 11.87 8.47
CA PHE A 462 8.55 12.87 7.48
C PHE A 462 7.86 12.70 6.12
N ALA A 463 8.10 11.61 5.40
CA ALA A 463 7.79 11.49 3.98
C ALA A 463 6.28 11.59 3.68
N ASN A 464 5.43 10.98 4.51
CA ASN A 464 3.98 11.05 4.36
C ASN A 464 3.43 12.47 4.52
N ALA A 465 3.99 13.25 5.45
CA ALA A 465 3.61 14.65 5.65
C ALA A 465 4.27 15.60 4.63
N ALA A 466 5.42 15.21 4.09
CA ALA A 466 6.18 15.96 3.09
C ALA A 466 5.73 15.70 1.64
N ALA A 467 4.82 14.76 1.40
CA ALA A 467 4.27 14.46 0.07
C ALA A 467 3.71 15.72 -0.60
N GLY A 468 4.07 15.94 -1.86
CA GLY A 468 3.70 17.13 -2.63
C GLY A 468 4.46 18.41 -2.24
N THR A 469 5.45 18.33 -1.33
CA THR A 469 6.25 19.49 -0.89
C THR A 469 7.70 19.42 -1.39
N PRO A 470 8.41 20.56 -1.48
CA PRO A 470 9.83 20.57 -1.79
C PRO A 470 10.71 19.76 -0.82
N ALA A 471 10.25 19.55 0.42
CA ALA A 471 11.01 18.82 1.43
C ALA A 471 11.21 17.35 1.01
N LEU A 472 10.20 16.70 0.43
CA LEU A 472 10.31 15.33 -0.04
C LEU A 472 11.36 15.21 -1.16
N ALA A 473 11.35 16.14 -2.13
CA ALA A 473 12.35 16.18 -3.19
C ALA A 473 13.78 16.39 -2.65
N VAL A 474 13.97 17.24 -1.63
CA VAL A 474 15.28 17.43 -0.98
C VAL A 474 15.79 16.14 -0.35
N TRP A 475 14.93 15.42 0.37
CA TRP A 475 15.32 14.18 1.02
C TRP A 475 15.55 13.02 0.03
N LEU A 476 14.73 12.90 -1.01
CA LEU A 476 14.97 11.89 -2.07
C LEU A 476 16.32 12.15 -2.78
N ARG A 477 16.72 13.42 -2.97
CA ARG A 477 18.08 13.76 -3.43
C ARG A 477 19.16 13.32 -2.45
N SER A 478 18.94 13.47 -1.13
CA SER A 478 19.93 13.00 -0.15
C SER A 478 20.08 11.48 -0.15
N LEU A 479 19.07 10.74 -0.61
CA LEU A 479 19.17 9.29 -0.85
C LEU A 479 19.88 8.92 -2.16
N GLY A 480 20.06 9.85 -3.11
CA GLY A 480 20.79 9.62 -4.36
C GLY A 480 19.99 9.90 -5.63
N ALA A 481 18.70 10.19 -5.54
CA ALA A 481 17.90 10.50 -6.73
C ALA A 481 18.33 11.82 -7.39
N THR A 482 18.26 11.87 -8.72
CA THR A 482 18.47 13.10 -9.48
C THR A 482 17.13 13.79 -9.67
N ILE A 483 16.88 14.90 -8.98
CA ILE A 483 15.57 15.58 -9.00
C ILE A 483 15.75 17.05 -9.36
N GLY A 484 15.16 17.45 -10.50
CA GLY A 484 15.15 18.79 -11.06
C GLY A 484 14.34 19.83 -10.26
N LYS A 485 14.29 21.04 -10.80
CA LYS A 485 13.54 22.18 -10.25
C LYS A 485 12.05 22.03 -10.52
N GLY A 486 11.22 22.41 -9.55
CA GLY A 486 9.76 22.41 -9.71
C GLY A 486 9.12 21.01 -9.82
N VAL A 487 9.87 19.94 -9.52
CA VAL A 487 9.30 18.58 -9.48
C VAL A 487 8.22 18.49 -8.41
N TRP A 488 7.07 17.98 -8.81
CA TRP A 488 6.02 17.56 -7.88
C TRP A 488 6.14 16.07 -7.63
N THR A 489 6.31 15.64 -6.38
CA THR A 489 6.29 14.23 -6.03
C THR A 489 5.42 13.97 -4.80
N ASP A 490 4.42 13.11 -4.97
CA ASP A 490 3.53 12.62 -3.91
C ASP A 490 3.91 11.20 -3.47
N SER A 491 5.03 10.67 -3.96
CA SER A 491 5.49 9.32 -3.65
C SER A 491 6.93 9.32 -3.17
N TYR A 492 7.17 8.58 -2.10
CA TYR A 492 8.52 8.26 -1.63
C TYR A 492 8.98 6.85 -2.08
N TRP A 493 8.12 6.11 -2.80
CA TRP A 493 8.40 4.75 -3.26
C TRP A 493 9.34 4.74 -4.47
N LEU A 494 10.60 5.07 -4.20
CA LEU A 494 11.75 4.99 -5.08
C LEU A 494 12.73 4.00 -4.44
N PRO A 495 12.60 2.66 -4.67
CA PRO A 495 13.36 1.65 -3.93
C PRO A 495 14.88 1.78 -4.05
N GLU A 496 15.38 2.09 -5.25
CA GLU A 496 16.79 2.41 -5.48
C GLU A 496 16.93 3.86 -5.99
N PRO A 497 16.93 4.87 -5.09
CA PRO A 497 16.90 6.29 -5.47
C PRO A 497 18.00 6.70 -6.44
N ASP A 498 19.22 6.15 -6.31
CA ASP A 498 20.38 6.42 -7.19
C ASP A 498 20.08 6.19 -8.68
N LEU A 499 19.08 5.36 -9.00
CA LEU A 499 18.72 4.98 -10.35
C LEU A 499 17.51 5.75 -10.88
N VAL A 500 16.98 6.70 -10.11
CA VAL A 500 15.83 7.51 -10.49
C VAL A 500 16.27 8.91 -10.91
N THR A 501 15.85 9.32 -12.11
CA THR A 501 16.00 10.68 -12.61
C THR A 501 14.62 11.29 -12.86
N LEU A 502 14.34 12.42 -12.20
CA LEU A 502 13.16 13.25 -12.40
C LEU A 502 13.61 14.62 -12.93
N GLY A 503 13.28 14.94 -14.18
CA GLY A 503 13.61 16.19 -14.83
C GLY A 503 12.84 17.39 -14.28
N ASP A 504 13.22 18.60 -14.69
CA ASP A 504 12.56 19.84 -14.25
C ASP A 504 11.05 19.80 -14.53
N GLY A 505 10.23 20.14 -13.54
CA GLY A 505 8.76 20.14 -13.64
C GLY A 505 8.12 18.75 -13.78
N ALA A 506 8.87 17.65 -13.65
CA ALA A 506 8.30 16.31 -13.69
C ALA A 506 7.32 16.09 -12.52
N THR A 507 6.29 15.28 -12.76
CA THR A 507 5.22 14.99 -11.78
C THR A 507 5.13 13.49 -11.51
N VAL A 508 5.31 13.10 -10.24
CA VAL A 508 5.01 11.76 -9.73
C VAL A 508 3.81 11.86 -8.78
N ASN A 509 2.66 11.35 -9.20
CA ASN A 509 1.43 11.46 -8.41
C ASN A 509 1.37 10.44 -7.24
N ARG A 510 0.36 10.60 -6.38
CA ARG A 510 0.11 9.69 -5.24
C ARG A 510 0.02 8.22 -5.66
N GLY A 511 0.46 7.34 -4.77
CA GLY A 511 0.37 5.89 -4.96
C GLY A 511 1.17 5.36 -6.16
N CYS A 512 2.02 6.18 -6.78
CA CYS A 512 2.91 5.71 -7.83
C CYS A 512 4.09 4.95 -7.23
N VAL A 513 4.53 3.91 -7.94
CA VAL A 513 5.78 3.19 -7.62
C VAL A 513 6.76 3.49 -8.76
N VAL A 514 7.88 4.14 -8.43
CA VAL A 514 8.98 4.36 -9.39
C VAL A 514 9.94 3.17 -9.22
N GLN A 515 9.57 2.06 -9.84
CA GLN A 515 10.17 0.76 -9.55
C GLN A 515 11.43 0.52 -10.39
N THR A 516 12.57 0.54 -9.71
CA THR A 516 13.92 0.39 -10.28
C THR A 516 14.43 -1.04 -10.31
N HIS A 517 13.67 -2.01 -9.76
CA HIS A 517 13.99 -3.43 -9.87
C HIS A 517 12.79 -4.32 -10.22
N LEU A 518 13.06 -5.51 -10.74
CA LEU A 518 12.08 -6.58 -10.92
C LEU A 518 12.63 -7.90 -10.40
N PHE A 519 11.81 -8.68 -9.71
CA PHE A 519 12.14 -10.06 -9.38
C PHE A 519 11.67 -11.01 -10.48
N HIS A 520 12.62 -11.68 -11.13
CA HIS A 520 12.36 -12.81 -12.00
C HIS A 520 13.06 -14.03 -11.44
N ASP A 521 12.31 -15.10 -11.14
CA ASP A 521 12.85 -16.34 -10.55
C ASP A 521 13.77 -16.11 -9.33
N ARG A 522 13.46 -15.08 -8.52
CA ARG A 522 14.24 -14.64 -7.33
C ARG A 522 15.64 -14.09 -7.65
N VAL A 523 15.85 -13.62 -8.87
CA VAL A 523 16.92 -12.70 -9.23
C VAL A 523 16.31 -11.30 -9.34
N MET A 524 16.89 -10.36 -8.60
CA MET A 524 16.58 -8.94 -8.64
C MET A 524 17.35 -8.32 -9.80
N SER A 525 16.65 -7.92 -10.86
CA SER A 525 17.22 -7.21 -12.00
C SER A 525 16.91 -5.72 -11.83
N ILE A 526 17.96 -4.90 -11.69
CA ILE A 526 17.89 -3.49 -11.33
C ILE A 526 18.37 -2.62 -12.48
N ASP A 527 17.65 -1.54 -12.78
CA ASP A 527 17.99 -0.61 -13.83
C ASP A 527 17.43 0.81 -13.56
N THR A 528 17.85 1.76 -14.37
CA THR A 528 17.46 3.18 -14.29
C THR A 528 16.00 3.41 -14.67
N VAL A 529 15.40 4.45 -14.09
CA VAL A 529 14.08 4.97 -14.47
C VAL A 529 14.18 6.47 -14.64
N THR A 530 13.72 6.98 -15.79
CA THR A 530 13.82 8.40 -16.14
C THR A 530 12.45 8.99 -16.45
N LEU A 531 12.09 10.07 -15.76
CA LEU A 531 11.04 10.99 -16.16
C LEU A 531 11.74 12.26 -16.63
N GLU A 532 11.61 12.60 -17.91
CA GLU A 532 12.22 13.82 -18.46
C GLU A 532 11.48 15.09 -18.00
N ALA A 533 11.89 16.26 -18.48
CA ALA A 533 11.31 17.55 -18.08
C ALA A 533 9.80 17.60 -18.40
N GLY A 534 8.98 18.03 -17.45
CA GLY A 534 7.52 18.11 -17.59
C GLY A 534 6.79 16.76 -17.68
N ALA A 535 7.50 15.63 -17.63
CA ALA A 535 6.90 14.30 -17.73
C ALA A 535 5.97 14.00 -16.53
N THR A 536 4.85 13.33 -16.79
CA THR A 536 3.86 12.99 -15.76
C THR A 536 3.64 11.49 -15.65
N LEU A 537 3.74 10.98 -14.42
CA LEU A 537 3.24 9.67 -14.00
C LEU A 537 1.97 9.85 -13.15
N GLY A 538 0.82 9.45 -13.71
CA GLY A 538 -0.49 9.61 -13.10
C GLY A 538 -0.74 8.70 -11.89
N PRO A 539 -1.70 9.02 -11.00
CA PRO A 539 -1.91 8.32 -9.73
C PRO A 539 -2.00 6.80 -9.87
N HIS A 540 -1.47 6.08 -8.88
CA HIS A 540 -1.52 4.61 -8.84
C HIS A 540 -0.84 3.92 -10.04
N SER A 541 0.04 4.62 -10.76
CA SER A 541 0.79 4.05 -11.88
C SER A 541 2.15 3.52 -11.43
N VAL A 542 2.63 2.50 -12.14
CA VAL A 542 3.96 1.93 -11.91
C VAL A 542 4.80 2.10 -13.16
N ILE A 543 6.03 2.55 -12.98
CA ILE A 543 7.06 2.55 -14.03
C ILE A 543 8.12 1.52 -13.68
N LEU A 544 8.46 0.65 -14.63
CA LEU A 544 9.40 -0.45 -14.46
C LEU A 544 10.83 -0.08 -14.90
N PRO A 545 11.84 -0.91 -14.58
CA PRO A 545 13.24 -0.58 -14.85
C PRO A 545 13.54 -0.40 -16.34
N ALA A 546 14.56 0.38 -16.66
CA ALA A 546 14.98 0.77 -18.01
C ALA A 546 13.94 1.59 -18.80
N ALA A 547 12.82 1.97 -18.18
CA ALA A 547 11.78 2.76 -18.83
C ALA A 547 12.07 4.26 -18.76
N THR A 548 11.58 5.00 -19.76
CA THR A 548 11.68 6.46 -19.82
C THR A 548 10.34 7.09 -20.20
N ILE A 549 9.93 8.13 -19.49
CA ILE A 549 8.81 9.00 -19.91
C ILE A 549 9.42 10.27 -20.51
N GLY A 550 9.22 10.46 -21.81
CA GLY A 550 9.75 11.60 -22.55
C GLY A 550 9.20 12.94 -22.08
N SER A 551 9.88 14.02 -22.46
CA SER A 551 9.57 15.37 -22.02
C SER A 551 8.12 15.75 -22.33
N ASP A 552 7.42 16.39 -21.39
CA ASP A 552 6.01 16.79 -21.48
C ASP A 552 5.02 15.64 -21.81
N ALA A 553 5.44 14.38 -21.70
CA ALA A 553 4.57 13.24 -21.92
C ALA A 553 3.76 12.90 -20.67
N THR A 554 2.53 12.44 -20.87
CA THR A 554 1.62 12.06 -19.79
C THR A 554 1.35 10.56 -19.83
N VAL A 555 1.61 9.89 -18.71
CA VAL A 555 1.06 8.56 -18.40
C VAL A 555 -0.13 8.73 -17.47
N GLY A 556 -1.32 8.31 -17.92
CA GLY A 556 -2.58 8.45 -17.18
C GLY A 556 -2.66 7.56 -15.92
N PRO A 557 -3.63 7.82 -15.02
CA PRO A 557 -3.82 7.04 -13.79
C PRO A 557 -3.95 5.52 -13.98
N ALA A 558 -3.50 4.77 -12.97
CA ALA A 558 -3.45 3.32 -12.87
C ALA A 558 -2.84 2.63 -14.10
N SER A 559 -1.72 3.18 -14.58
CA SER A 559 -1.02 2.67 -15.75
C SER A 559 0.25 1.90 -15.39
N LEU A 560 0.71 1.02 -16.27
CA LEU A 560 1.97 0.30 -16.13
C LEU A 560 2.87 0.58 -17.34
N VAL A 561 3.95 1.32 -17.10
CA VAL A 561 5.02 1.52 -18.09
C VAL A 561 5.96 0.33 -18.01
N MET A 562 6.07 -0.43 -19.09
CA MET A 562 6.78 -1.71 -19.10
C MET A 562 8.30 -1.53 -19.07
N ARG A 563 9.02 -2.59 -18.68
CA ARG A 563 10.48 -2.58 -18.65
C ARG A 563 11.04 -2.21 -20.02
N GLY A 564 11.95 -1.25 -20.08
CA GLY A 564 12.58 -0.79 -21.32
C GLY A 564 11.67 0.01 -22.25
N GLU A 565 10.44 0.33 -21.83
CA GLU A 565 9.50 1.10 -22.64
C GLU A 565 9.83 2.60 -22.60
N SER A 566 9.77 3.26 -23.75
CA SER A 566 9.98 4.70 -23.89
C SER A 566 8.70 5.38 -24.36
N VAL A 567 8.17 6.29 -23.55
CA VAL A 567 6.99 7.09 -23.88
C VAL A 567 7.45 8.32 -24.68
N PRO A 568 6.97 8.52 -25.92
CA PRO A 568 7.41 9.64 -26.75
C PRO A 568 7.11 11.03 -26.15
N VAL A 569 7.98 11.99 -26.45
CA VAL A 569 7.86 13.41 -26.05
C VAL A 569 6.48 13.99 -26.41
N GLY A 570 5.87 14.74 -25.48
CA GLY A 570 4.60 15.45 -25.65
C GLY A 570 3.39 14.56 -25.90
N SER A 571 3.54 13.24 -25.75
CA SER A 571 2.50 12.27 -26.08
C SER A 571 1.73 11.82 -24.84
N ARG A 572 0.54 11.23 -25.05
CA ARG A 572 -0.34 10.78 -23.97
C ARG A 572 -0.59 9.28 -24.05
N TRP A 573 -0.32 8.60 -22.95
CA TRP A 573 -0.40 7.15 -22.82
C TRP A 573 -1.17 6.78 -21.58
N SER A 574 -1.82 5.62 -21.63
CA SER A 574 -2.57 5.11 -20.48
C SER A 574 -2.73 3.61 -20.60
N GLY A 575 -2.80 2.96 -19.45
CA GLY A 575 -3.28 1.59 -19.31
C GLY A 575 -2.25 0.64 -18.72
N ASN A 576 -2.69 -0.59 -18.51
CA ASN A 576 -1.86 -1.65 -17.94
C ASN A 576 -1.89 -2.89 -18.85
N PRO A 577 -0.91 -3.05 -19.76
CA PRO A 577 0.21 -2.13 -20.05
C PRO A 577 -0.22 -0.86 -20.79
N ILE A 578 0.64 0.16 -20.81
CA ILE A 578 0.31 1.42 -21.50
C ILE A 578 0.16 1.25 -23.01
N GLY A 579 -0.73 2.06 -23.59
CA GLY A 579 -0.85 2.28 -25.03
C GLY A 579 -1.22 3.74 -25.31
N PRO A 580 -1.23 4.17 -26.59
CA PRO A 580 -1.65 5.52 -26.94
C PRO A 580 -3.04 5.80 -26.35
N TRP A 581 -3.18 6.92 -25.65
CA TRP A 581 -4.42 7.26 -24.96
C TRP A 581 -5.47 7.73 -25.96
N ARG A 582 -6.15 6.79 -26.62
CA ARG A 582 -7.09 7.04 -27.72
C ARG A 582 -8.51 7.43 -27.28
N VAL A 583 -8.78 7.45 -25.97
CA VAL A 583 -10.14 7.63 -25.45
C VAL A 583 -10.13 8.54 -24.22
N VAL A 584 -10.22 9.85 -24.44
CA VAL A 584 -11.31 10.70 -23.94
C VAL A 584 -11.44 11.89 -24.91
N LYS A 585 -12.58 12.05 -25.61
CA LYS A 585 -13.02 13.40 -26.01
C LYS A 585 -13.37 14.10 -24.69
N VAL A 586 -12.37 14.61 -23.98
CA VAL A 586 -12.64 15.52 -22.88
C VAL A 586 -13.30 16.70 -23.57
N ARG A 587 -14.53 17.05 -23.16
CA ARG A 587 -15.01 18.40 -23.47
C ARG A 587 -13.88 19.33 -23.04
N SER A 588 -13.48 20.28 -23.89
CA SER A 588 -12.64 21.40 -23.46
C SER A 588 -13.21 21.84 -22.13
N TYR A 589 -12.41 21.73 -21.06
CA TYR A 589 -12.83 22.21 -19.74
C TYR A 589 -13.06 23.70 -19.94
N GLN A 590 -14.32 24.11 -20.10
CA GLN A 590 -14.65 25.49 -20.43
C GLN A 590 -14.00 26.35 -19.36
N ALA A 591 -13.18 27.31 -19.79
CA ALA A 591 -12.86 28.46 -18.97
C ALA A 591 -14.20 28.96 -18.41
N ALA A 592 -14.28 29.04 -17.08
CA ALA A 592 -15.40 29.72 -16.46
C ALA A 592 -15.31 31.18 -16.92
N GLU A 593 -16.22 31.59 -17.81
CA GLU A 593 -16.62 32.99 -17.92
C GLU A 593 -17.46 33.39 -16.70
#